data_AF-A0A1B7LIH1-F1
#
_entry.id   AF-A0A1B7LIH1-F1
#
_cell.length_a   1.000
_cell.length_b   1.000
_cell.length_c   1.000
_cell.angle_alpha   90.00
_cell.angle_beta   90.00
_cell.angle_gamma   90.00
#
_symmetry.space_group_name_H-M   'P 1'
#
loop_
_entity.id
_entity.type
_entity.pdbx_description
1 polymer ?
#
loop_
_entity_poly.entity_id
_entity_poly.type
_entity_poly.pdbx_seq_one_letter_code
_entity_poly.pdbx_strand_id
1 'polypeptide(L)'
;MGGKDSLIQDGDFERKFKVLLSDHVWPAVQWLVMATRDYERALNTVGMLLHYLEIKKTEFKREVYEQCEMKLLDFLLKLLDKTDSWEDYVDIYNRILKERPFYCLTYDNERGNEPEFEQFIRWTGRRFHHVHFLYVHYHRYKVICRKLDKARSGRRTGNLYHAKQEDLSDEELQQRYDQTKRWIEQVLSEYLKCKGVKK
;
A
#
# COMPACT_ATOMS: atom_id res chain seq x y z
N MET A 1 -11.46 29.85 -19.53
CA MET A 1 -11.24 28.40 -19.69
C MET A 1 -9.75 28.18 -19.84
N GLY A 2 -9.09 27.61 -18.85
CA GLY A 2 -7.65 27.40 -18.88
C GLY A 2 -7.14 27.08 -17.48
N GLY A 3 -6.65 25.85 -17.31
CA GLY A 3 -6.05 25.41 -16.05
C GLY A 3 -6.48 24.02 -15.62
N LYS A 4 -6.08 22.98 -16.37
CA LYS A 4 -6.05 21.60 -15.85
C LYS A 4 -4.86 20.74 -16.29
N ASP A 5 -3.96 21.23 -17.14
CA ASP A 5 -2.87 20.41 -17.71
C ASP A 5 -1.45 20.87 -17.33
N SER A 6 -1.23 21.44 -16.14
CA SER A 6 0.13 21.89 -15.74
C SER A 6 0.87 20.94 -14.78
N LEU A 7 0.31 19.78 -14.44
CA LEU A 7 0.97 18.84 -13.52
C LEU A 7 1.98 17.90 -14.22
N ILE A 8 2.11 17.97 -15.54
CA ILE A 8 2.76 16.90 -16.34
C ILE A 8 3.68 17.50 -17.42
N GLN A 9 4.68 18.28 -17.02
CA GLN A 9 5.87 18.52 -17.86
C GLN A 9 7.18 18.51 -17.07
N ASP A 10 7.21 17.84 -15.92
CA ASP A 10 8.35 17.98 -15.01
C ASP A 10 9.05 16.64 -14.78
N GLY A 11 10.25 16.48 -15.36
CA GLY A 11 11.14 15.37 -15.02
C GLY A 11 11.47 15.31 -13.52
N ASP A 12 11.24 16.41 -12.80
CA ASP A 12 11.30 16.48 -11.35
C ASP A 12 10.21 15.63 -10.67
N PHE A 13 8.99 15.57 -11.22
CA PHE A 13 7.92 14.76 -10.64
C PHE A 13 8.19 13.27 -10.77
N GLU A 14 8.68 12.81 -11.93
CA GLU A 14 9.03 11.41 -12.14
C GLU A 14 10.17 10.98 -11.19
N ARG A 15 11.18 11.83 -11.03
CA ARG A 15 12.27 11.60 -10.05
C ARG A 15 11.72 11.50 -8.64
N LYS A 16 10.85 12.44 -8.23
CA LYS A 16 10.20 12.43 -6.90
C LYS A 16 9.34 11.19 -6.70
N PHE A 17 8.59 10.76 -7.72
CA PHE A 17 7.77 9.55 -7.69
C PHE A 17 8.63 8.30 -7.46
N LYS A 18 9.72 8.14 -8.20
CA LYS A 18 10.65 7.02 -8.02
C LYS A 18 11.31 7.01 -6.65
N VAL A 19 11.67 8.19 -6.12
CA VAL A 19 12.22 8.32 -4.76
C VAL A 19 11.16 7.93 -3.72
N LEU A 20 9.94 8.45 -3.86
CA LEU A 20 8.82 8.18 -2.96
C LEU A 20 8.52 6.67 -2.84
N LEU A 21 8.46 5.98 -3.97
CA LEU A 21 8.15 4.53 -4.02
C LEU A 21 9.38 3.63 -3.83
N SER A 22 10.56 4.19 -3.54
CA SER A 22 11.74 3.37 -3.24
C SER A 22 11.54 2.55 -1.97
N ASP A 23 12.22 1.41 -1.87
CA ASP A 23 12.09 0.49 -0.73
C ASP A 23 12.52 1.11 0.61
N HIS A 24 13.26 2.21 0.58
CA HIS A 24 13.71 2.93 1.77
C HIS A 24 12.72 4.01 2.22
N VAL A 25 12.02 4.65 1.28
CA VAL A 25 11.14 5.79 1.56
C VAL A 25 9.69 5.34 1.72
N TRP A 26 9.22 4.39 0.91
CA TRP A 26 7.82 4.00 0.91
C TRP A 26 7.34 3.46 2.26
N PRO A 27 8.08 2.57 2.96
CA PRO A 27 7.67 2.11 4.29
C PRO A 27 7.54 3.27 5.30
N ALA A 28 8.39 4.29 5.19
CA ALA A 28 8.32 5.49 6.03
C ALA A 28 7.04 6.26 5.83
N VAL A 29 6.66 6.47 4.57
CA VAL A 29 5.43 7.17 4.20
C VAL A 29 4.21 6.40 4.71
N GLN A 30 4.18 5.09 4.50
CA GLN A 30 3.10 4.25 5.01
C GLN A 30 2.99 4.36 6.54
N TRP A 31 4.11 4.25 7.25
CA TRP A 31 4.11 4.31 8.71
C TRP A 31 3.74 5.71 9.24
N LEU A 32 4.19 6.79 8.60
CA LEU A 32 3.78 8.15 8.94
C LEU A 32 2.25 8.28 8.90
N VAL A 33 1.63 7.89 7.79
CA VAL A 33 0.17 7.93 7.63
C VAL A 33 -0.52 7.06 8.67
N MET A 34 0.02 5.86 8.94
CA MET A 34 -0.54 4.95 9.94
C MET A 34 -0.49 5.54 11.36
N ALA A 35 0.58 6.25 11.69
CA ALA A 35 0.77 6.90 12.98
C ALA A 35 -0.12 8.15 13.12
N THR A 36 -0.15 9.02 12.12
CA THR A 36 -0.91 10.28 12.16
C THR A 36 -2.40 10.10 11.89
N ARG A 37 -2.80 8.91 11.42
CA ARG A 37 -4.19 8.57 11.06
C ARG A 37 -4.75 9.44 9.94
N ASP A 38 -3.90 10.02 9.09
CA ASP A 38 -4.30 10.85 7.95
C ASP A 38 -4.76 9.99 6.75
N TYR A 39 -5.72 9.10 7.01
CA TYR A 39 -6.11 8.03 6.08
C TYR A 39 -6.83 8.56 4.85
N GLU A 40 -7.75 9.52 5.01
CA GLU A 40 -8.52 10.08 3.89
C GLU A 40 -7.64 10.87 2.92
N ARG A 41 -6.71 11.68 3.43
CA ARG A 41 -5.74 12.39 2.58
C ARG A 41 -4.82 11.41 1.89
N ALA A 42 -4.40 10.35 2.58
CA ALA A 42 -3.58 9.30 1.99
C ALA A 42 -4.34 8.53 0.89
N LEU A 43 -5.65 8.25 1.05
CA LEU A 43 -6.48 7.63 0.00
C LEU A 43 -6.48 8.47 -1.27
N ASN A 44 -6.73 9.78 -1.14
CA ASN A 44 -6.70 10.71 -2.27
C ASN A 44 -5.31 10.73 -2.93
N THR A 45 -4.25 10.77 -2.13
CA THR A 45 -2.86 10.77 -2.63
C THR A 45 -2.54 9.48 -3.39
N VAL A 46 -2.91 8.31 -2.86
CA VAL A 46 -2.70 7.02 -3.52
C VAL A 46 -3.49 6.93 -4.83
N GLY A 47 -4.73 7.44 -4.87
CA GLY A 47 -5.50 7.55 -6.11
C GLY A 47 -4.80 8.39 -7.17
N MET A 48 -4.24 9.55 -6.79
CA MET A 48 -3.45 10.39 -7.69
C MET A 48 -2.18 9.68 -8.21
N LEU A 49 -1.48 8.96 -7.34
CA LEU A 49 -0.26 8.22 -7.71
C LEU A 49 -0.57 7.05 -8.65
N LEU A 50 -1.66 6.31 -8.42
CA LEU A 50 -2.13 5.25 -9.31
C LEU A 50 -2.54 5.82 -10.68
N HIS A 51 -3.25 6.95 -10.68
CA HIS A 51 -3.63 7.62 -11.93
C HIS A 51 -2.41 8.09 -12.73
N TYR A 52 -1.43 8.70 -12.05
CA TYR A 52 -0.17 9.08 -12.67
C TYR A 52 0.56 7.86 -13.26
N LEU A 53 0.64 6.76 -12.51
CA LEU A 53 1.29 5.53 -12.96
C LEU A 53 0.61 4.97 -14.21
N GLU A 54 -0.73 5.01 -14.28
CA GLU A 54 -1.48 4.56 -15.46
C GLU A 54 -1.24 5.45 -16.68
N ILE A 55 -1.25 6.79 -16.53
CA ILE A 55 -0.92 7.72 -17.62
C ILE A 55 0.47 7.43 -18.18
N LYS A 56 1.41 7.11 -17.29
CA LYS A 56 2.83 6.92 -17.63
C LYS A 56 3.21 5.48 -17.92
N LYS A 57 2.24 4.56 -18.01
CA LYS A 57 2.47 3.11 -18.13
C LYS A 57 3.48 2.72 -19.20
N THR A 58 3.44 3.34 -20.38
CA THR A 58 4.34 3.04 -21.50
C THR A 58 5.77 3.53 -21.28
N GLU A 59 6.02 4.40 -20.31
CA GLU A 59 7.34 4.95 -19.98
C GLU A 59 8.09 4.08 -18.96
N PHE A 60 7.41 3.13 -18.31
CA PHE A 60 8.02 2.22 -17.36
C PHE A 60 8.37 0.87 -18.01
N LYS A 61 9.50 0.29 -17.60
CA LYS A 61 9.69 -1.15 -17.76
C LYS A 61 8.59 -1.87 -17.00
N ARG A 62 8.05 -2.94 -17.59
CA ARG A 62 6.93 -3.70 -17.05
C ARG A 62 7.14 -4.06 -15.57
N GLU A 63 8.30 -4.60 -15.24
CA GLU A 63 8.61 -5.06 -13.89
C GLU A 63 8.60 -3.91 -12.87
N VAL A 64 9.06 -2.73 -13.27
CA VAL A 64 9.06 -1.53 -12.42
C VAL A 64 7.64 -1.00 -12.22
N TYR A 65 6.84 -0.97 -13.30
CA TYR A 65 5.43 -0.59 -13.23
C TYR A 65 4.67 -1.51 -12.27
N GLU A 66 4.80 -2.83 -12.43
CA GLU A 66 4.10 -3.82 -11.61
C GLU A 66 4.49 -3.67 -10.13
N GLN A 67 5.79 -3.47 -9.82
CA GLN A 67 6.24 -3.23 -8.44
C GLN A 67 5.67 -1.94 -7.84
N CYS A 68 5.63 -0.85 -8.61
CA CYS A 68 5.05 0.41 -8.16
C CYS A 68 3.53 0.27 -7.93
N GLU A 69 2.81 -0.34 -8.88
CA GLU A 69 1.36 -0.53 -8.77
C GLU A 69 1.04 -1.44 -7.57
N MET A 70 1.77 -2.54 -7.38
CA MET A 70 1.61 -3.43 -6.22
C MET A 70 1.77 -2.69 -4.88
N LYS A 71 2.80 -1.83 -4.74
CA LYS A 71 3.02 -1.02 -3.54
C LYS A 71 1.86 -0.07 -3.23
N LEU A 72 1.33 0.56 -4.28
CA LEU A 72 0.21 1.50 -4.16
C LEU A 72 -1.11 0.76 -3.86
N LEU A 73 -1.38 -0.36 -4.52
CA LEU A 73 -2.57 -1.19 -4.30
C LEU A 73 -2.56 -1.84 -2.90
N ASP A 74 -1.40 -2.34 -2.44
CA ASP A 74 -1.22 -2.81 -1.06
C ASP A 74 -1.60 -1.74 -0.04
N PHE A 75 -1.13 -0.51 -0.27
CA PHE A 75 -1.42 0.59 0.63
C PHE A 75 -2.87 1.07 0.56
N LEU A 76 -3.45 1.11 -0.65
CA LEU A 76 -4.86 1.40 -0.86
C LEU A 76 -5.75 0.47 -0.04
N LEU A 77 -5.51 -0.84 -0.11
CA LEU A 77 -6.27 -1.82 0.68
C LEU A 77 -6.13 -1.57 2.19
N LYS A 78 -4.92 -1.27 2.68
CA LYS A 78 -4.70 -0.92 4.09
C LYS A 78 -5.49 0.32 4.49
N LEU A 79 -5.54 1.34 3.63
CA LEU A 79 -6.26 2.58 3.91
C LEU A 79 -7.77 2.39 3.92
N LEU A 80 -8.33 1.67 2.94
CA LEU A 80 -9.76 1.34 2.90
C LEU A 80 -10.21 0.56 4.14
N ASP A 81 -9.36 -0.34 4.63
CA ASP A 81 -9.59 -1.03 5.88
C ASP A 81 -9.61 -0.06 7.08
N LYS A 82 -8.73 0.94 7.11
CA LYS A 82 -8.63 1.94 8.18
C LYS A 82 -9.74 2.99 8.16
N THR A 83 -10.33 3.26 7.00
CA THR A 83 -11.47 4.19 6.85
C THR A 83 -12.82 3.49 6.93
N ASP A 84 -12.83 2.19 7.24
CA ASP A 84 -14.02 1.35 7.29
C ASP A 84 -14.80 1.32 5.95
N SER A 85 -14.12 1.57 4.83
CA SER A 85 -14.64 1.49 3.45
C SER A 85 -14.62 0.04 2.96
N TRP A 86 -15.34 -0.84 3.67
CA TRP A 86 -15.25 -2.28 3.51
C TRP A 86 -15.81 -2.80 2.18
N GLU A 87 -16.88 -2.21 1.68
CA GLU A 87 -17.42 -2.52 0.35
C GLU A 87 -16.37 -2.24 -0.73
N ASP A 88 -15.78 -1.04 -0.72
CA ASP A 88 -14.73 -0.64 -1.66
C ASP A 88 -13.50 -1.54 -1.53
N TYR A 89 -13.10 -1.92 -0.31
CA TYR A 89 -12.03 -2.88 -0.09
C TYR A 89 -12.28 -4.19 -0.83
N VAL A 90 -13.48 -4.78 -0.65
CA VAL A 90 -13.82 -6.08 -1.25
C VAL A 90 -13.88 -5.98 -2.78
N ASP A 91 -14.48 -4.91 -3.30
CA ASP A 91 -14.59 -4.70 -4.74
C ASP A 91 -13.20 -4.51 -5.38
N ILE A 92 -12.35 -3.70 -4.77
CA ILE A 92 -10.98 -3.47 -5.24
C ILE A 92 -10.14 -4.73 -5.13
N TYR A 93 -10.21 -5.46 -4.01
CA TYR A 93 -9.50 -6.73 -3.84
C TYR A 93 -9.85 -7.73 -4.95
N ASN A 94 -11.14 -7.93 -5.20
CA ASN A 94 -11.63 -8.86 -6.22
C ASN A 94 -11.26 -8.40 -7.64
N ARG A 95 -11.33 -7.09 -7.91
CA ARG A 95 -10.91 -6.52 -9.19
C ARG A 95 -9.42 -6.75 -9.45
N ILE A 96 -8.55 -6.48 -8.47
CA ILE A 96 -7.11 -6.73 -8.59
C ILE A 96 -6.85 -8.20 -8.87
N LEU A 97 -7.48 -9.11 -8.11
CA LEU A 97 -7.28 -10.55 -8.27
C LEU A 97 -7.65 -11.04 -9.68
N LYS A 98 -8.68 -10.44 -10.27
CA LYS A 98 -9.16 -10.75 -11.63
C LYS A 98 -8.29 -10.13 -12.71
N GLU A 99 -7.94 -8.85 -12.58
CA GLU A 99 -7.33 -8.06 -13.65
C GLU A 99 -5.79 -8.07 -13.63
N ARG A 100 -5.18 -8.41 -12.51
CA ARG A 100 -3.71 -8.43 -12.32
C ARG A 100 -3.22 -9.82 -11.87
N PRO A 101 -3.59 -10.92 -12.55
CA PRO A 101 -3.38 -12.27 -12.05
C PRO A 101 -1.91 -12.67 -11.85
N PHE A 102 -0.95 -11.91 -12.40
CA PHE A 102 0.48 -12.20 -12.32
C PHE A 102 1.26 -11.29 -11.37
N TYR A 103 0.57 -10.46 -10.57
CA TYR A 103 1.25 -9.60 -9.59
C TYR A 103 1.69 -10.45 -8.40
N CYS A 104 2.94 -10.90 -8.43
CA CYS A 104 3.45 -11.93 -7.54
C CYS A 104 4.55 -11.43 -6.61
N LEU A 105 4.56 -12.00 -5.42
CA LEU A 105 5.70 -12.02 -4.52
C LEU A 105 6.38 -13.40 -4.61
N THR A 106 7.68 -13.42 -4.35
CA THR A 106 8.50 -14.62 -4.40
C THR A 106 8.66 -15.21 -3.00
N TYR A 107 8.42 -16.50 -2.87
CA TYR A 107 8.57 -17.26 -1.63
C TYR A 107 9.43 -18.50 -1.89
N ASP A 108 10.23 -18.94 -0.90
CA ASP A 108 10.94 -20.21 -0.99
C ASP A 108 9.98 -21.39 -1.14
N ASN A 109 10.38 -22.41 -1.90
CA ASN A 109 9.57 -23.60 -2.16
C ASN A 109 9.36 -24.52 -0.94
N GLU A 110 10.09 -24.28 0.16
CA GLU A 110 9.86 -24.94 1.44
C GLU A 110 8.59 -24.41 2.14
N ARG A 111 8.07 -23.27 1.69
CA ARG A 111 6.85 -22.66 2.20
C ARG A 111 5.66 -23.12 1.34
N GLY A 112 4.72 -23.89 1.88
CA GLY A 112 3.53 -24.20 1.06
C GLY A 112 2.58 -25.30 1.46
N ASN A 113 2.45 -25.70 2.72
CA ASN A 113 1.48 -26.76 3.10
C ASN A 113 0.10 -26.23 3.53
N GLU A 114 -0.15 -24.93 3.39
CA GLU A 114 -1.43 -24.33 3.76
C GLU A 114 -2.33 -24.22 2.53
N PRO A 115 -3.56 -24.80 2.53
CA PRO A 115 -4.48 -24.70 1.39
C PRO A 115 -4.76 -23.25 0.95
N GLU A 116 -4.71 -22.33 1.91
CA GLU A 116 -4.92 -20.90 1.68
C GLU A 116 -3.77 -20.23 0.91
N PHE A 117 -2.56 -20.79 0.98
CA PHE A 117 -1.39 -20.33 0.23
C PHE A 117 -1.43 -20.86 -1.21
N GLU A 118 -1.78 -22.13 -1.38
CA GLU A 118 -1.81 -22.82 -2.69
C GLU A 118 -2.72 -22.12 -3.71
N GLN A 119 -3.90 -21.65 -3.30
CA GLN A 119 -4.84 -20.93 -4.18
C GLN A 119 -4.29 -19.61 -4.74
N PHE A 120 -3.26 -19.03 -4.12
CA PHE A 120 -2.60 -17.82 -4.62
C PHE A 120 -1.33 -18.12 -5.44
N ILE A 121 -0.87 -19.37 -5.52
CA ILE A 121 0.24 -19.74 -6.40
C ILE A 121 -0.19 -19.46 -7.86
N ARG A 122 0.70 -18.82 -8.62
CA ARG A 122 0.52 -18.55 -10.06
C ARG A 122 1.51 -19.32 -10.90
N TRP A 123 2.71 -19.50 -10.37
CA TRP A 123 3.75 -20.29 -10.99
C TRP A 123 4.72 -20.82 -9.93
N THR A 124 5.29 -22.00 -10.16
CA THR A 124 6.30 -22.60 -9.30
C THR A 124 7.54 -22.88 -10.14
N GLY A 125 8.66 -22.29 -9.75
CA GLY A 125 9.98 -22.54 -10.33
C GLY A 125 10.75 -23.61 -9.54
N ARG A 126 12.05 -23.74 -9.82
CA ARG A 126 12.90 -24.75 -9.15
C ARG A 126 13.13 -24.48 -7.67
N ARG A 127 13.18 -23.21 -7.26
CA ARG A 127 13.50 -22.79 -5.88
C ARG A 127 12.42 -21.95 -5.23
N PHE A 128 11.46 -21.45 -6.01
CA PHE A 128 10.54 -20.42 -5.55
C PHE A 128 9.12 -20.66 -6.03
N HIS A 129 8.16 -20.34 -5.16
CA HIS A 129 6.77 -20.09 -5.53
C HIS A 129 6.58 -18.62 -5.86
N HIS A 130 5.88 -18.36 -6.95
CA HIS A 130 5.39 -17.04 -7.33
C HIS A 130 3.92 -16.97 -6.96
N VAL A 131 3.66 -16.24 -5.88
CA VAL A 131 2.36 -16.21 -5.21
C VAL A 131 1.78 -14.82 -5.38
N HIS A 132 0.53 -14.75 -5.80
CA HIS A 132 -0.16 -13.48 -5.99
C HIS A 132 -0.13 -12.64 -4.71
N PHE A 133 0.25 -11.36 -4.83
CA PHE A 133 0.56 -10.52 -3.68
C PHE A 133 -0.61 -10.35 -2.71
N LEU A 134 -1.85 -10.42 -3.20
CA LEU A 134 -3.06 -10.39 -2.35
C LEU A 134 -3.16 -11.53 -1.33
N TYR A 135 -2.30 -12.55 -1.40
CA TYR A 135 -2.16 -13.55 -0.35
C TYR A 135 -1.94 -12.89 1.02
N VAL A 136 -1.10 -11.85 1.11
CA VAL A 136 -0.81 -11.14 2.37
C VAL A 136 -2.04 -10.45 2.97
N HIS A 137 -3.05 -10.20 2.15
CA HIS A 137 -4.31 -9.56 2.51
C HIS A 137 -5.45 -10.56 2.74
N TYR A 138 -5.27 -11.84 2.38
CA TYR A 138 -6.35 -12.82 2.34
C TYR A 138 -7.05 -13.02 3.69
N HIS A 139 -6.27 -13.08 4.78
CA HIS A 139 -6.87 -13.18 6.11
C HIS A 139 -7.72 -11.95 6.46
N ARG A 140 -7.24 -10.74 6.12
CA ARG A 140 -7.99 -9.51 6.38
C ARG A 140 -9.24 -9.41 5.50
N TYR A 141 -9.14 -9.78 4.22
CA TYR A 141 -10.27 -9.92 3.32
C TYR A 141 -11.38 -10.79 3.91
N LYS A 142 -11.05 -12.00 4.40
CA LYS A 142 -12.02 -12.88 5.08
C LYS A 142 -12.69 -12.22 6.29
N VAL A 143 -11.93 -11.45 7.08
CA VAL A 143 -12.49 -10.72 8.22
C VAL A 143 -13.45 -9.62 7.77
N ILE A 144 -13.09 -8.85 6.74
CA ILE A 144 -13.91 -7.78 6.19
C ILE A 144 -15.20 -8.33 5.58
N CYS A 145 -15.16 -9.43 4.81
CA CYS A 145 -16.37 -10.08 4.30
C CYS A 145 -17.33 -10.48 5.43
N ARG A 146 -16.81 -11.10 6.50
CA ARG A 146 -17.64 -11.45 7.67
C ARG A 146 -18.25 -10.23 8.37
N LYS A 147 -17.52 -9.10 8.40
CA LYS A 147 -18.03 -7.84 8.96
C LYS A 147 -19.17 -7.28 8.10
N LEU A 148 -19.00 -7.27 6.78
CA LEU A 148 -20.03 -6.86 5.83
C LEU A 148 -21.28 -7.72 5.92
N ASP A 149 -21.13 -9.05 5.97
CA ASP A 149 -22.27 -9.97 6.11
C ASP A 149 -23.05 -9.71 7.41
N LYS A 150 -22.33 -9.46 8.51
CA LYS A 150 -22.94 -9.08 9.79
C LYS A 150 -23.71 -7.76 9.67
N ALA A 151 -23.08 -6.72 9.10
CA ALA A 151 -23.71 -5.42 8.90
C ALA A 151 -24.98 -5.52 8.04
N ARG A 152 -24.90 -6.24 6.92
CA ARG A 152 -26.05 -6.50 6.01
C ARG A 152 -27.17 -7.29 6.68
N SER A 153 -26.83 -8.18 7.61
CA SER A 153 -27.81 -8.95 8.40
C SER A 153 -28.41 -8.17 9.59
N GLY A 154 -28.08 -6.88 9.75
CA GLY A 154 -28.55 -6.05 10.87
C GLY A 154 -27.95 -6.41 12.23
N ARG A 155 -26.94 -7.29 12.28
CA ARG A 155 -26.25 -7.66 13.51
C ARG A 155 -25.21 -6.60 13.84
N ARG A 156 -25.09 -6.24 15.13
CA ARG A 156 -24.01 -5.37 15.61
C ARG A 156 -22.67 -5.97 15.23
N THR A 157 -21.98 -5.33 14.32
CA THR A 157 -20.53 -5.38 14.22
C THR A 157 -19.99 -4.70 15.48
N GLY A 158 -19.17 -5.40 16.28
CA GLY A 158 -18.54 -4.80 17.48
C GLY A 158 -17.62 -3.62 17.11
N ASN A 159 -17.06 -2.90 18.10
CA ASN A 159 -16.23 -1.67 17.95
C ASN A 159 -15.88 -1.32 16.50
N LEU A 160 -16.83 -0.63 15.89
CA LEU A 160 -16.94 -0.42 14.45
C LEU A 160 -15.96 0.60 13.93
N TYR A 161 -15.55 1.53 14.79
CA TYR A 161 -14.83 2.71 14.38
C TYR A 161 -13.35 2.57 14.67
N HIS A 162 -12.57 2.62 13.60
CA HIS A 162 -11.17 3.00 13.74
C HIS A 162 -11.09 4.42 14.30
N ALA A 163 -10.16 4.62 15.24
CA ALA A 163 -9.91 5.93 15.81
C ALA A 163 -9.47 6.88 14.69
N LYS A 164 -10.05 8.08 14.68
CA LYS A 164 -9.82 9.10 13.66
C LYS A 164 -8.59 9.95 14.02
N GLN A 165 -8.17 10.77 13.06
CA GLN A 165 -7.17 11.81 13.30
C GLN A 165 -7.72 12.89 14.23
N GLU A 166 -9.01 13.21 14.13
CA GLU A 166 -9.72 14.16 15.01
C GLU A 166 -9.69 13.75 16.49
N ASP A 167 -9.43 12.46 16.78
CA ASP A 167 -9.26 11.95 18.14
C ASP A 167 -7.86 12.22 18.72
N LEU A 168 -6.98 12.92 17.99
CA LEU A 168 -5.62 13.24 18.41
C LEU A 168 -5.49 14.72 18.72
N SER A 169 -4.84 15.05 19.84
CA SER A 169 -4.46 16.45 20.08
C SER A 169 -3.33 16.88 19.14
N ASP A 170 -3.15 18.19 18.96
CA ASP A 170 -2.06 18.74 18.18
C ASP A 170 -0.68 18.33 18.76
N GLU A 171 -0.56 18.24 20.09
CA GLU A 171 0.64 17.74 20.75
C GLU A 171 0.90 16.26 20.44
N GLU A 172 -0.14 15.42 20.45
CA GLU A 172 -0.01 14.00 20.10
C GLU A 172 0.37 13.82 18.63
N LEU A 173 -0.22 14.62 17.74
CA LEU A 173 0.15 14.64 16.33
C LEU A 173 1.62 15.03 16.16
N GLN A 174 2.05 16.12 16.80
CA GLN A 174 3.44 16.58 16.73
C GLN A 174 4.41 15.54 17.28
N GLN A 175 4.09 14.90 18.41
CA GLN A 175 4.90 13.82 18.96
C GLN A 175 5.04 12.64 17.98
N ARG A 176 3.96 12.27 17.29
CA ARG A 176 3.99 11.21 16.28
C ARG A 176 4.81 11.62 15.06
N TYR A 177 4.67 12.87 14.58
CA TYR A 177 5.54 13.41 13.53
C TYR A 177 7.02 13.36 13.93
N ASP A 178 7.37 13.74 15.15
CA ASP A 178 8.74 13.77 15.64
C ASP A 178 9.33 12.38 15.85
N GLN A 179 8.51 11.43 16.34
CA GLN A 179 8.89 10.02 16.34
C GLN A 179 9.14 9.54 14.93
N THR A 180 8.30 9.96 13.98
CA THR A 180 8.45 9.52 12.61
C THR A 180 9.67 10.05 11.92
N LYS A 181 9.91 11.34 12.08
CA LYS A 181 11.13 11.99 11.62
C LYS A 181 12.37 11.30 12.16
N ARG A 182 12.44 11.01 13.47
CA ARG A 182 13.57 10.31 14.09
C ARG A 182 13.83 8.94 13.50
N TRP A 183 12.77 8.15 13.30
CA TRP A 183 12.90 6.82 12.69
C TRP A 183 13.38 6.92 11.22
N ILE A 184 12.85 7.86 10.44
CA ILE A 184 13.30 8.11 9.06
C ILE A 184 14.77 8.51 9.04
N GLU A 185 15.19 9.45 9.90
CA GLU A 185 16.58 9.88 10.01
C GLU A 185 17.51 8.71 10.37
N GLN A 186 17.07 7.80 11.24
CA GLN A 186 17.83 6.59 11.58
C GLN A 186 17.97 5.66 10.37
N VAL A 187 16.87 5.33 9.68
CA VAL A 187 16.88 4.47 8.49
C VAL A 187 17.76 5.05 7.38
N LEU A 188 17.64 6.37 7.13
CA LEU A 188 18.46 7.06 6.13
C LEU A 188 19.95 7.06 6.52
N SER A 189 20.27 7.28 7.80
CA SER A 189 21.65 7.24 8.32
C SER A 189 22.27 5.85 8.16
N GLU A 190 21.54 4.80 8.49
CA GLU A 190 21.97 3.41 8.30
C GLU A 190 22.17 3.06 6.81
N TYR A 191 21.25 3.51 5.95
CA TYR A 191 21.35 3.34 4.50
C TYR A 191 22.58 4.05 3.90
N LEU A 192 22.83 5.30 4.29
CA LEU A 192 24.00 6.06 3.82
C LEU A 192 25.33 5.45 4.28
N LYS A 193 25.38 4.91 5.51
CA LYS A 193 26.54 4.15 6.01
C LYS A 193 26.79 2.89 5.17
N CYS A 194 25.74 2.15 4.82
CA CYS A 194 25.87 0.94 3.98
C CYS A 194 26.33 1.23 2.55
N LYS A 195 26.03 2.42 2.01
CA LYS A 195 26.45 2.84 0.66
C LYS A 195 27.82 3.50 0.60
N GLY A 196 28.56 3.59 1.71
CA GLY A 196 29.89 4.19 1.73
C GLY A 196 29.90 5.69 1.42
N VAL A 197 28.75 6.37 1.48
CA VAL A 197 28.66 7.82 1.29
C VAL A 197 29.16 8.47 2.59
N LYS A 198 30.44 8.82 2.62
CA LYS A 198 30.98 9.69 3.67
C LYS A 198 30.30 11.06 3.54
N LYS A 199 29.83 11.57 4.69
CA LYS A 199 29.31 12.94 4.86
C LYS A 199 30.21 13.97 4.21
#